data_AF-A0A353DIH7-F1
#
_entry.id   AF-A0A353DIH7-F1
#
_cell.length_a   1.000
_cell.length_b   1.000
_cell.length_c   1.000
_cell.angle_alpha   90.00
_cell.angle_beta   90.00
_cell.angle_gamma   90.00
#
_symmetry.space_group_name_H-M   'P 1'
#
loop_
_entity.id
_entity.type
_entity.pdbx_description
1 polymer ?
#
loop_
_entity_poly.entity_id
_entity_poly.type
_entity_poly.pdbx_seq_one_letter_code
_entity_poly.pdbx_strand_id
1 'polypeptide(L)'
;MEYDEEAGWWAGVSYTLSTSFDNPGVNDVVRIEADALEFVLPPLTRQVSGSATDFFLPAGVPIWRIPQGFVEGTQFLGLRVLTPNNAFLTGSGDRYTPIGNGNINLRLLSMTGSGPDRGGLLGTWQDGSGFAPPKIGFNTSDGIDADDEITILRPGAHTHYNWAFTQPGVYEVNMEVYGRLVDGTDTSHPFTMTFQVPHEGALSEMEASLSLDRGDWALLCRDSRVSVTYAEQHCYLHATTPSSDPTITGFEMPFTFDLNNPATSDTVGISAVSATSLPTFEGGVSLTLVKHVGPGEVIAMDLSSTALVDTRDGLDASDSWFISDGQRTGKLYFTEQGIHHLSFVATGFDAGNSPVSVSRQLLMRCGANVSAGHSYREWADSYERAYGLSVGALSDPAGNFDGDAISNQLEYLLDVAGADPVTFDESSVSGNISRERIGRFSFMRDLHKDSLSDEAPALFPSFSQDLETWEIIGAGRGRNGLPIALGEVGSDGLPFRLHERPVITGNARSLFMKRDILNPASDQDSSFFRLEAVTE
;
A
#
# COMPACT_ATOMS: atom_id res chain seq x y z
N MET A 1 17.59 14.20 -2.68
CA MET A 1 18.17 15.08 -3.71
C MET A 1 19.68 14.93 -3.68
N GLU A 2 20.29 14.75 -4.83
CA GLU A 2 21.73 14.58 -5.01
C GLU A 2 22.23 15.52 -6.11
N TYR A 3 23.44 16.05 -5.95
CA TYR A 3 24.13 16.82 -6.98
C TYR A 3 25.56 16.32 -7.10
N ASP A 4 25.95 16.00 -8.33
CA ASP A 4 27.31 15.64 -8.71
C ASP A 4 27.80 16.59 -9.81
N GLU A 5 29.08 16.98 -9.75
CA GLU A 5 29.63 17.96 -10.71
C GLU A 5 29.70 17.42 -12.13
N GLU A 6 29.92 16.11 -12.32
CA GLU A 6 30.04 15.50 -13.64
C GLU A 6 28.68 15.05 -14.18
N ALA A 7 27.82 14.53 -13.30
CA ALA A 7 26.61 13.84 -13.67
C ALA A 7 25.31 14.55 -13.23
N GLY A 8 25.42 15.78 -12.73
CA GLY A 8 24.33 16.71 -12.51
C GLY A 8 23.41 16.37 -11.33
N TRP A 9 22.20 16.94 -11.38
CA TRP A 9 21.16 16.73 -10.38
C TRP A 9 20.49 15.37 -10.50
N TRP A 10 20.07 14.86 -9.36
CA TRP A 10 19.18 13.72 -9.23
C TRP A 10 18.17 13.97 -8.10
N ALA A 11 16.89 13.74 -8.36
CA ALA A 11 15.82 13.85 -7.39
C ALA A 11 15.04 12.54 -7.33
N GLY A 12 14.97 11.95 -6.14
CA GLY A 12 14.31 10.67 -5.97
C GLY A 12 14.22 10.26 -4.52
N VAL A 13 13.64 9.09 -4.33
CA VAL A 13 13.48 8.45 -3.03
C VAL A 13 14.53 7.37 -2.86
N SER A 14 15.04 7.28 -1.63
CA SER A 14 15.94 6.21 -1.23
C SER A 14 15.51 5.62 0.09
N TYR A 15 15.76 4.34 0.27
CA TYR A 15 15.54 3.56 1.50
C TYR A 15 16.62 2.49 1.57
N THR A 16 16.80 1.92 2.76
CA THR A 16 17.78 0.86 2.99
C THR A 16 17.11 -0.51 2.94
N LEU A 17 17.85 -1.61 2.74
CA LEU A 17 17.37 -3.00 2.80
C LEU A 17 17.74 -3.69 4.13
N SER A 18 18.62 -3.08 4.93
CA SER A 18 19.19 -3.68 6.15
C SER A 18 19.17 -2.75 7.38
N THR A 19 18.24 -1.79 7.43
CA THR A 19 17.87 -0.96 8.60
C THR A 19 18.71 0.29 8.91
N SER A 20 19.80 0.61 8.17
CA SER A 20 20.59 1.83 8.47
C SER A 20 21.24 2.51 7.27
N PHE A 21 21.05 3.84 7.18
CA PHE A 21 21.74 4.70 6.22
C PHE A 21 23.17 5.08 6.63
N ASP A 22 23.56 4.81 7.87
CA ASP A 22 24.86 5.22 8.43
C ASP A 22 25.98 4.24 8.07
N ASN A 23 25.63 2.98 7.80
CA ASN A 23 26.58 1.95 7.39
C ASN A 23 25.96 0.98 6.36
N PRO A 24 25.52 1.50 5.19
CA PRO A 24 24.86 0.66 4.21
C PRO A 24 25.86 -0.37 3.67
N GLY A 25 25.46 -1.64 3.68
CA GLY A 25 26.16 -2.66 2.90
C GLY A 25 26.25 -2.26 1.43
N VAL A 26 27.18 -2.87 0.69
CA VAL A 26 27.50 -2.50 -0.71
C VAL A 26 26.28 -2.53 -1.66
N ASN A 27 25.19 -3.22 -1.31
CA ASN A 27 23.93 -3.28 -2.08
C ASN A 27 22.69 -2.90 -1.26
N ASP A 28 22.86 -2.09 -0.22
CA ASP A 28 21.84 -1.90 0.80
C ASP A 28 20.91 -0.70 0.57
N VAL A 29 21.21 0.18 -0.38
CA VAL A 29 20.40 1.38 -0.63
C VAL A 29 19.79 1.30 -2.01
N VAL A 30 18.47 1.31 -2.07
CA VAL A 30 17.75 1.42 -3.34
C VAL A 30 17.44 2.89 -3.62
N ARG A 31 17.48 3.25 -4.91
CA ARG A 31 17.20 4.60 -5.40
C ARG A 31 16.18 4.53 -6.53
N ILE A 32 15.17 5.38 -6.45
CA ILE A 32 14.06 5.45 -7.40
C ILE A 32 13.85 6.92 -7.76
N GLU A 33 13.71 7.22 -9.05
CA GLU A 33 13.40 8.58 -9.49
C GLU A 33 12.08 9.06 -8.87
N ALA A 34 12.02 10.34 -8.50
CA ALA A 34 10.80 10.91 -7.94
C ALA A 34 9.62 10.76 -8.91
N ASP A 35 9.86 11.04 -10.19
CA ASP A 35 8.86 10.99 -11.27
C ASP A 35 8.33 9.57 -11.53
N ALA A 36 9.06 8.54 -11.07
CA ALA A 36 8.69 7.14 -11.25
C ALA A 36 7.97 6.55 -10.04
N LEU A 37 7.75 7.34 -8.97
CA LEU A 37 7.19 6.88 -7.70
C LEU A 37 5.83 7.50 -7.37
N GLU A 38 4.87 6.65 -7.01
CA GLU A 38 3.55 7.06 -6.51
C GLU A 38 3.39 6.75 -5.01
N PHE A 39 3.19 7.76 -4.17
CA PHE A 39 2.93 7.60 -2.74
C PHE A 39 1.44 7.39 -2.45
N VAL A 40 1.02 6.15 -2.22
CA VAL A 40 -0.29 5.83 -1.64
C VAL A 40 -0.27 6.07 -0.13
N LEU A 41 -1.04 7.05 0.35
CA LEU A 41 -1.17 7.32 1.78
C LEU A 41 -2.04 6.24 2.44
N PRO A 42 -1.70 5.75 3.65
CA PRO A 42 -2.54 4.79 4.37
C PRO A 42 -3.72 5.50 5.05
N PRO A 43 -4.82 4.77 5.32
CA PRO A 43 -5.96 5.28 6.07
C PRO A 43 -5.58 5.94 7.40
N LEU A 44 -4.53 5.45 8.09
CA LEU A 44 -4.01 6.02 9.34
C LEU A 44 -3.49 7.46 9.22
N THR A 45 -3.20 7.95 8.01
CA THR A 45 -2.87 9.37 7.81
C THR A 45 -4.07 10.29 7.95
N ARG A 46 -5.30 9.75 7.81
CA ARG A 46 -6.53 10.54 7.93
C ARG A 46 -6.78 10.89 9.38
N GLN A 47 -6.85 12.18 9.65
CA GLN A 47 -7.13 12.72 10.97
C GLN A 47 -7.98 13.99 10.85
N VAL A 48 -8.34 14.55 12.00
CA VAL A 48 -9.01 15.85 12.07
C VAL A 48 -7.96 16.92 12.40
N SER A 49 -7.96 18.02 11.65
CA SER A 49 -7.06 19.15 11.88
C SER A 49 -7.26 19.73 13.29
N GLY A 50 -6.15 20.05 13.96
CA GLY A 50 -6.15 20.77 15.23
C GLY A 50 -5.78 22.23 15.04
N SER A 51 -5.76 23.02 16.12
CA SER A 51 -5.36 24.43 16.05
C SER A 51 -3.91 24.63 15.61
N ALA A 52 -3.07 23.59 15.71
CA ALA A 52 -1.68 23.63 15.24
C ALA A 52 -1.57 23.81 13.72
N THR A 53 -2.64 23.54 12.96
CA THR A 53 -2.68 23.68 11.50
C THR A 53 -3.49 24.89 11.04
N ASP A 54 -3.92 25.79 11.93
CA ASP A 54 -4.78 26.95 11.61
C ASP A 54 -4.15 27.90 10.56
N PHE A 55 -2.83 27.85 10.37
CA PHE A 55 -2.13 28.59 9.31
C PHE A 55 -2.43 28.06 7.90
N PHE A 56 -2.76 26.77 7.79
CA PHE A 56 -3.03 26.06 6.54
C PHE A 56 -4.55 25.86 6.36
N LEU A 57 -5.23 25.44 7.43
CA LEU A 57 -6.66 25.15 7.42
C LEU A 57 -7.28 25.31 8.81
N PRO A 58 -8.57 25.67 8.91
CA PRO A 58 -9.28 25.69 10.18
C PRO A 58 -9.23 24.35 10.91
N ALA A 59 -9.16 24.38 12.25
CA ALA A 59 -9.38 23.20 13.08
C ALA A 59 -10.75 22.54 12.82
N GLY A 60 -10.82 21.21 12.96
CA GLY A 60 -12.05 20.43 12.83
C GLY A 60 -12.35 19.91 11.42
N VAL A 61 -11.45 20.09 10.45
CA VAL A 61 -11.62 19.59 9.08
C VAL A 61 -10.79 18.30 8.87
N PRO A 62 -11.24 17.36 8.03
CA PRO A 62 -10.44 16.18 7.70
C PRO A 62 -9.19 16.58 6.92
N ILE A 63 -8.05 15.98 7.31
CA ILE A 63 -6.77 16.07 6.59
C ILE A 63 -6.10 14.71 6.55
N TRP A 64 -5.26 14.47 5.55
CA TRP A 64 -4.38 13.31 5.47
C TRP A 64 -2.95 13.80 5.70
N ARG A 65 -2.35 13.45 6.84
CA ARG A 65 -1.01 13.91 7.22
C ARG A 65 -0.03 12.76 7.24
N ILE A 66 1.04 12.90 6.46
CA ILE A 66 2.30 12.18 6.68
C ILE A 66 3.05 12.94 7.79
N PRO A 67 3.29 12.33 8.97
CA PRO A 67 3.85 13.03 10.10
C PRO A 67 5.37 13.26 9.98
N GLN A 68 5.83 14.38 10.55
CA GLN A 68 7.25 14.68 10.73
C GLN A 68 7.95 13.68 11.65
N GLY A 69 7.24 13.15 12.65
CA GLY A 69 7.73 12.12 13.54
C GLY A 69 7.41 10.73 13.00
N PHE A 70 8.21 9.74 13.38
CA PHE A 70 7.90 8.35 13.07
C PHE A 70 6.59 7.95 13.76
N VAL A 71 5.60 7.58 12.95
CA VAL A 71 4.34 6.98 13.40
C VAL A 71 4.19 5.69 12.61
N GLU A 72 4.19 4.58 13.34
CA GLU A 72 3.93 3.26 12.79
C GLU A 72 2.60 3.24 12.01
N GLY A 73 2.51 2.43 10.95
CA GLY A 73 1.35 2.48 10.07
C GLY A 73 1.37 3.61 9.03
N THR A 74 2.29 4.56 9.09
CA THR A 74 2.36 5.72 8.18
C THR A 74 3.74 5.87 7.52
N GLN A 75 3.83 6.67 6.46
CA GLN A 75 5.13 6.99 5.86
C GLN A 75 5.96 7.89 6.77
N PHE A 76 7.27 7.63 6.82
CA PHE A 76 8.24 8.50 7.50
C PHE A 76 9.09 9.28 6.49
N LEU A 77 8.44 10.17 5.75
CA LEU A 77 9.05 10.87 4.61
C LEU A 77 10.04 11.95 5.07
N GLY A 78 11.33 11.73 4.80
CA GLY A 78 12.42 12.66 5.05
C GLY A 78 12.97 13.31 3.78
N LEU A 79 13.50 14.52 3.92
CA LEU A 79 14.30 15.19 2.89
C LEU A 79 15.78 15.05 3.22
N ARG A 80 16.55 14.55 2.25
CA ARG A 80 17.99 14.39 2.33
C ARG A 80 18.70 15.09 1.18
N VAL A 81 19.83 15.72 1.50
CA VAL A 81 20.72 16.39 0.55
C VAL A 81 22.07 15.69 0.50
N LEU A 82 22.40 15.17 -0.68
CA LEU A 82 23.67 14.50 -0.98
C LEU A 82 24.45 15.32 -1.99
N THR A 83 25.31 16.22 -1.52
CA THR A 83 26.15 17.04 -2.40
C THR A 83 27.55 17.11 -1.80
N PRO A 84 28.59 17.35 -2.62
CA PRO A 84 29.90 17.69 -2.08
C PRO A 84 29.83 18.92 -1.17
N ASN A 85 30.63 18.90 -0.10
CA ASN A 85 30.78 20.08 0.75
C ASN A 85 31.37 21.23 -0.08
N ASN A 86 30.80 22.44 0.04
CA ASN A 86 31.22 23.64 -0.69
C ASN A 86 31.03 23.57 -2.21
N ALA A 87 30.14 22.70 -2.72
CA ALA A 87 29.71 22.78 -4.13
C ALA A 87 28.86 24.05 -4.39
N PHE A 88 28.08 24.48 -3.40
CA PHE A 88 27.16 25.60 -3.48
C PHE A 88 27.59 26.78 -2.59
N LEU A 89 27.22 27.99 -2.98
CA LEU A 89 27.24 29.17 -2.12
C LEU A 89 26.08 29.09 -1.11
N THR A 90 26.28 29.67 0.06
CA THR A 90 25.20 29.88 1.03
C THR A 90 24.44 31.16 0.68
N GLY A 91 23.22 30.99 0.19
CA GLY A 91 22.27 32.04 -0.16
C GLY A 91 21.29 32.38 0.97
N SER A 92 21.03 33.67 1.17
CA SER A 92 19.90 34.19 1.96
C SER A 92 19.36 35.44 1.27
N GLY A 93 18.17 35.31 0.65
CA GLY A 93 17.69 36.28 -0.35
C GLY A 93 18.71 36.44 -1.48
N ASP A 94 18.96 37.67 -1.91
CA ASP A 94 19.90 37.98 -3.01
C ASP A 94 21.40 37.90 -2.62
N ARG A 95 21.72 37.51 -1.37
CA ARG A 95 23.09 37.50 -0.86
C ARG A 95 23.65 36.08 -0.84
N TYR A 96 24.78 35.89 -1.51
CA TYR A 96 25.49 34.61 -1.58
C TYR A 96 26.90 34.74 -1.00
N THR A 97 27.31 33.77 -0.18
CA THR A 97 28.66 33.72 0.41
C THR A 97 29.23 32.31 0.34
N PRO A 98 30.56 32.13 0.21
CA PRO A 98 31.20 30.81 0.18
C PRO A 98 31.41 30.22 1.59
N ILE A 99 30.54 30.58 2.56
CA ILE A 99 30.69 30.19 3.97
C ILE A 99 29.59 29.18 4.33
N GLY A 100 29.90 28.15 5.12
CA GLY A 100 28.87 27.28 5.73
C GLY A 100 28.45 26.07 4.90
N ASN A 101 29.36 25.53 4.08
CA ASN A 101 29.19 24.36 3.19
C ASN A 101 28.24 24.55 2.00
N GLY A 102 27.54 25.68 1.90
CA GLY A 102 26.54 25.94 0.88
C GLY A 102 25.14 25.53 1.32
N ASN A 103 24.13 26.00 0.57
CA ASN A 103 22.77 25.48 0.69
C ASN A 103 22.15 25.28 -0.69
N ILE A 104 21.19 24.36 -0.70
CA ILE A 104 20.24 24.19 -1.79
C ILE A 104 18.85 24.47 -1.24
N ASN A 105 17.93 24.81 -2.11
CA ASN A 105 16.53 25.01 -1.76
C ASN A 105 15.63 24.13 -2.60
N LEU A 106 14.42 23.90 -2.09
CA LEU A 106 13.37 23.15 -2.74
C LEU A 106 12.12 24.02 -2.78
N ARG A 107 11.62 24.33 -3.96
CA ARG A 107 10.40 25.14 -4.15
C ARG A 107 9.28 24.34 -4.80
N LEU A 108 8.05 24.65 -4.44
CA LEU A 108 6.86 24.18 -5.13
C LEU A 108 6.64 25.05 -6.37
N LEU A 109 6.46 24.42 -7.54
CA LEU A 109 6.18 25.12 -8.79
C LEU A 109 4.69 25.13 -9.12
N SER A 110 4.05 23.96 -8.98
CA SER A 110 2.62 23.78 -9.22
C SER A 110 2.14 22.48 -8.62
N MET A 111 0.82 22.34 -8.54
CA MET A 111 0.16 21.13 -8.06
C MET A 111 -1.04 20.84 -8.97
N THR A 112 -1.06 19.65 -9.58
CA THR A 112 -2.10 19.21 -10.52
C THR A 112 -2.67 17.86 -10.10
N GLY A 113 -3.75 17.44 -10.76
CA GLY A 113 -4.42 16.16 -10.53
C GLY A 113 -5.80 16.31 -9.92
N SER A 114 -6.46 15.17 -9.74
CA SER A 114 -7.84 15.06 -9.29
C SER A 114 -8.06 15.54 -7.84
N GLY A 115 -7.06 15.46 -6.97
CA GLY A 115 -7.11 16.03 -5.62
C GLY A 115 -7.25 17.55 -5.66
N PRO A 116 -6.31 18.27 -6.29
CA PRO A 116 -6.41 19.71 -6.54
C PRO A 116 -7.67 20.13 -7.31
N ASP A 117 -8.09 19.36 -8.32
CA ASP A 117 -9.33 19.64 -9.10
C ASP A 117 -10.59 19.62 -8.22
N ARG A 118 -10.56 18.91 -7.09
CA ARG A 118 -11.61 18.89 -6.06
C ARG A 118 -11.45 19.96 -4.98
N GLY A 119 -10.52 20.90 -5.15
CA GLY A 119 -10.18 21.91 -4.15
C GLY A 119 -9.27 21.37 -3.04
N GLY A 120 -8.57 20.27 -3.29
CA GLY A 120 -7.53 19.74 -2.43
C GLY A 120 -6.33 20.68 -2.35
N LEU A 121 -5.81 20.82 -1.14
CA LEU A 121 -4.66 21.65 -0.82
C LEU A 121 -3.52 20.75 -0.31
N LEU A 122 -2.29 21.17 -0.55
CA LEU A 122 -1.06 20.66 0.02
C LEU A 122 -0.44 21.68 0.99
N GLY A 123 -0.02 21.20 2.15
CA GLY A 123 0.76 21.98 3.11
C GLY A 123 1.95 21.17 3.63
N THR A 124 3.11 21.81 3.80
CA THR A 124 4.28 21.21 4.46
C THR A 124 4.82 22.10 5.55
N TRP A 125 5.17 21.53 6.69
CA TRP A 125 5.73 22.30 7.80
C TRP A 125 6.56 21.45 8.76
N GLN A 126 7.41 22.10 9.54
CA GLN A 126 7.97 21.52 10.76
C GLN A 126 7.25 22.07 11.97
N ASP A 127 6.92 21.21 12.92
CA ASP A 127 6.37 21.63 14.20
C ASP A 127 7.38 22.52 14.94
N GLY A 128 6.87 23.61 15.53
CA GLY A 128 7.69 24.54 16.30
C GLY A 128 8.20 23.89 17.59
N SER A 129 9.36 24.35 18.09
CA SER A 129 9.86 23.94 19.40
C SER A 129 9.38 24.90 20.51
N GLY A 130 8.68 24.35 21.51
CA GLY A 130 8.15 25.14 22.63
C GLY A 130 7.08 26.15 22.18
N PHE A 131 7.39 27.44 22.25
CA PHE A 131 6.50 28.53 21.84
C PHE A 131 6.82 29.09 20.44
N ALA A 132 7.81 28.52 19.74
CA ALA A 132 8.11 28.93 18.38
C ALA A 132 6.96 28.56 17.44
N PRO A 133 6.59 29.42 16.47
CA PRO A 133 5.63 29.06 15.44
C PRO A 133 6.17 27.90 14.57
N PRO A 134 5.29 27.15 13.89
CA PRO A 134 5.71 26.16 12.92
C PRO A 134 6.53 26.82 11.80
N LYS A 135 7.51 26.07 11.27
CA LYS A 135 8.25 26.48 10.08
C LYS A 135 7.53 25.95 8.85
N ILE A 136 6.83 26.83 8.16
CA ILE A 136 6.06 26.49 6.97
C ILE A 136 7.03 26.34 5.79
N GLY A 137 6.85 25.29 5.00
CA GLY A 137 7.51 25.08 3.71
C GLY A 137 6.56 25.47 2.58
N PHE A 138 5.54 24.65 2.34
CA PHE A 138 4.51 24.90 1.33
C PHE A 138 3.16 25.18 1.98
N ASN A 139 2.39 26.11 1.44
CA ASN A 139 1.04 26.44 1.88
C ASN A 139 0.14 26.78 0.68
N THR A 140 -0.35 25.78 -0.03
CA THR A 140 -1.20 26.04 -1.21
C THR A 140 -2.57 26.71 -0.90
N SER A 141 -2.90 26.92 0.38
CA SER A 141 -4.17 27.55 0.79
C SER A 141 -4.21 29.06 0.52
N ASP A 142 -3.06 29.73 0.41
CA ASP A 142 -2.95 31.17 0.12
C ASP A 142 -2.48 31.48 -1.32
N GLY A 143 -2.19 30.44 -2.10
CA GLY A 143 -1.70 30.53 -3.48
C GLY A 143 -0.52 29.57 -3.67
N ILE A 144 0.06 29.55 -4.88
CA ILE A 144 1.41 29.02 -5.06
C ILE A 144 2.27 30.19 -5.54
N ASP A 145 3.27 30.57 -4.75
CA ASP A 145 4.17 31.67 -5.06
C ASP A 145 5.63 31.40 -4.62
N ALA A 146 6.42 32.47 -4.46
CA ALA A 146 7.84 32.35 -4.11
C ALA A 146 8.08 31.99 -2.63
N ASP A 147 7.07 32.12 -1.77
CA ASP A 147 7.15 31.76 -0.35
C ASP A 147 6.92 30.26 -0.12
N ASP A 148 6.42 29.52 -1.12
CA ASP A 148 6.30 28.05 -1.09
C ASP A 148 7.66 27.35 -1.30
N GLU A 149 8.53 27.51 -0.31
CA GLU A 149 9.91 27.08 -0.39
C GLU A 149 10.45 26.52 0.94
N ILE A 150 11.13 25.37 0.83
CA ILE A 150 11.99 24.84 1.88
C ILE A 150 13.42 25.32 1.63
N THR A 151 13.83 26.34 2.39
CA THR A 151 15.15 26.97 2.26
C THR A 151 16.22 26.35 3.16
N ILE A 152 17.49 26.53 2.77
CA ILE A 152 18.67 26.26 3.61
C ILE A 152 18.88 24.76 3.93
N LEU A 153 18.64 23.89 2.95
CA LEU A 153 19.05 22.49 3.07
C LEU A 153 20.57 22.41 2.83
N ARG A 154 21.32 22.11 3.89
CA ARG A 154 22.79 22.02 3.84
C ARG A 154 23.25 20.68 3.27
N PRO A 155 24.46 20.56 2.70
CA PRO A 155 25.05 19.27 2.38
C PRO A 155 25.01 18.32 3.58
N GLY A 156 24.54 17.10 3.36
CA GLY A 156 24.37 16.09 4.41
C GLY A 156 23.15 16.32 5.32
N ALA A 157 22.34 17.35 5.07
CA ALA A 157 21.11 17.56 5.83
C ALA A 157 20.18 16.35 5.68
N HIS A 158 19.57 15.97 6.80
CA HIS A 158 18.49 15.00 6.88
C HIS A 158 17.45 15.57 7.82
N THR A 159 16.25 15.81 7.30
CA THR A 159 15.19 16.46 8.06
C THR A 159 13.83 15.94 7.63
N HIS A 160 12.87 15.95 8.56
CA HIS A 160 11.51 15.49 8.31
C HIS A 160 10.53 16.66 8.38
N TYR A 161 9.46 16.54 7.61
CA TYR A 161 8.39 17.52 7.52
C TYR A 161 7.05 16.79 7.67
N ASN A 162 6.06 17.51 8.16
CA ASN A 162 4.69 17.15 7.97
C ASN A 162 4.31 17.43 6.52
N TRP A 163 3.57 16.52 5.90
CA TRP A 163 2.91 16.74 4.60
C TRP A 163 1.44 16.52 4.81
N ALA A 164 0.59 17.50 4.51
CA ALA A 164 -0.85 17.39 4.68
C ALA A 164 -1.59 17.65 3.38
N PHE A 165 -2.60 16.82 3.15
CA PHE A 165 -3.55 16.93 2.04
C PHE A 165 -4.96 17.09 2.59
N THR A 166 -5.83 17.78 1.87
CA THR A 166 -7.15 18.20 2.40
C THR A 166 -8.33 17.55 1.70
N GLN A 167 -8.08 16.86 0.59
CA GLN A 167 -9.05 16.07 -0.15
C GLN A 167 -8.43 14.76 -0.63
N PRO A 168 -9.22 13.68 -0.79
CA PRO A 168 -8.79 12.51 -1.52
C PRO A 168 -8.48 12.81 -2.99
N GLY A 169 -7.57 12.07 -3.59
CA GLY A 169 -7.20 12.16 -4.99
C GLY A 169 -5.72 12.02 -5.28
N VAL A 170 -5.39 12.14 -6.56
CA VAL A 170 -4.03 12.19 -7.07
C VAL A 170 -3.52 13.63 -7.01
N TYR A 171 -2.34 13.81 -6.44
CA TYR A 171 -1.61 15.07 -6.37
C TYR A 171 -0.27 14.89 -7.07
N GLU A 172 -0.14 15.46 -8.26
CA GLU A 172 1.14 15.62 -8.96
C GLU A 172 1.77 16.93 -8.49
N VAL A 173 2.75 16.81 -7.60
CA VAL A 173 3.41 17.94 -6.94
C VAL A 173 4.70 18.26 -7.70
N ASN A 174 4.63 19.25 -8.59
CA ASN A 174 5.76 19.70 -9.39
C ASN A 174 6.64 20.62 -8.55
N MET A 175 7.90 20.23 -8.36
CA MET A 175 8.86 20.97 -7.55
C MET A 175 10.14 21.24 -8.33
N GLU A 176 10.98 22.09 -7.78
CA GLU A 176 12.33 22.30 -8.29
C GLU A 176 13.33 22.37 -7.14
N VAL A 177 14.39 21.59 -7.25
CA VAL A 177 15.59 21.79 -6.43
C VAL A 177 16.52 22.75 -7.15
N TYR A 178 17.05 23.73 -6.43
CA TYR A 178 17.96 24.71 -7.04
C TYR A 178 18.99 25.25 -6.05
N GLY A 179 20.07 25.81 -6.60
CA GLY A 179 21.13 26.45 -5.84
C GLY A 179 22.11 27.18 -6.74
N ARG A 180 22.99 27.99 -6.13
CA ARG A 180 24.08 28.67 -6.83
C ARG A 180 25.40 28.01 -6.52
N LEU A 181 26.12 27.56 -7.54
CA LEU A 181 27.45 26.97 -7.43
C LEU A 181 28.49 27.99 -6.96
N VAL A 182 29.60 27.52 -6.41
CA VAL A 182 30.70 28.38 -5.93
C VAL A 182 31.36 29.23 -7.01
N ASP A 183 31.23 28.85 -8.28
CA ASP A 183 31.67 29.63 -9.44
C ASP A 183 30.69 30.76 -9.82
N GLY A 184 29.55 30.84 -9.13
CA GLY A 184 28.49 31.84 -9.34
C GLY A 184 27.37 31.39 -10.27
N THR A 185 27.43 30.19 -10.84
CA THR A 185 26.42 29.66 -11.76
C THR A 185 25.17 29.21 -11.00
N ASP A 186 23.99 29.65 -11.44
CA ASP A 186 22.71 29.09 -10.96
C ASP A 186 22.43 27.76 -11.65
N THR A 187 22.00 26.75 -10.88
CA THR A 187 21.62 25.44 -11.39
C THR A 187 20.35 24.95 -10.71
N SER A 188 19.49 24.27 -11.46
CA SER A 188 18.25 23.71 -10.94
C SER A 188 17.86 22.41 -11.63
N HIS A 189 16.91 21.70 -11.02
CA HIS A 189 16.32 20.49 -11.56
C HIS A 189 14.85 20.37 -11.14
N PRO A 190 13.91 20.44 -12.10
CA PRO A 190 12.51 20.18 -11.83
C PRO A 190 12.25 18.67 -11.74
N PHE A 191 11.32 18.29 -10.88
CA PHE A 191 10.85 16.92 -10.72
C PHE A 191 9.43 16.91 -10.14
N THR A 192 8.74 15.78 -10.24
CA THR A 192 7.36 15.58 -9.78
C THR A 192 7.35 14.51 -8.70
N MET A 193 6.60 14.76 -7.63
CA MET A 193 6.21 13.72 -6.68
C MET A 193 4.71 13.47 -6.80
N THR A 194 4.31 12.22 -7.00
CA THR A 194 2.90 11.85 -7.12
C THR A 194 2.40 11.25 -5.80
N PHE A 195 1.35 11.81 -5.22
CA PHE A 195 0.68 11.27 -4.03
C PHE A 195 -0.75 10.83 -4.37
N GLN A 196 -1.11 9.60 -4.01
CA GLN A 196 -2.47 9.08 -4.02
C GLN A 196 -3.02 9.16 -2.59
N VAL A 197 -3.87 10.16 -2.34
CA VAL A 197 -4.58 10.32 -1.08
C VAL A 197 -5.86 9.48 -1.18
N PRO A 198 -6.00 8.41 -0.40
CA PRO A 198 -7.07 7.45 -0.61
C PRO A 198 -8.43 8.06 -0.22
N HIS A 199 -9.42 7.74 -1.04
CA HIS A 199 -10.83 7.76 -0.64
C HIS A 199 -11.08 6.65 0.41
N GLU A 200 -12.29 6.57 0.98
CA GLU A 200 -12.58 5.64 2.08
C GLU A 200 -12.23 4.17 1.78
N GLY A 201 -12.44 3.71 0.54
CA GLY A 201 -12.10 2.34 0.11
C GLY A 201 -13.03 1.26 0.67
N ALA A 202 -13.90 1.60 1.62
CA ALA A 202 -15.00 0.76 2.10
C ALA A 202 -16.26 1.02 1.25
N LEU A 203 -16.66 0.05 0.43
CA LEU A 203 -17.77 0.20 -0.51
C LEU A 203 -18.99 -0.55 -0.01
N SER A 204 -20.14 0.13 0.04
CA SER A 204 -21.43 -0.47 0.39
C SER A 204 -22.11 -1.18 -0.79
N GLU A 205 -21.52 -1.09 -1.97
CA GLU A 205 -21.97 -1.68 -3.22
C GLU A 205 -20.74 -2.19 -3.97
N MET A 206 -20.86 -3.36 -4.58
CA MET A 206 -19.78 -3.90 -5.41
C MET A 206 -19.97 -3.43 -6.84
N GLU A 207 -19.20 -2.44 -7.29
CA GLU A 207 -19.03 -2.16 -8.72
C GLU A 207 -17.68 -2.72 -9.16
N ALA A 208 -17.67 -3.84 -9.87
CA ALA A 208 -16.44 -4.52 -10.23
C ALA A 208 -16.30 -4.70 -11.75
N SER A 209 -15.07 -4.66 -12.23
CA SER A 209 -14.75 -4.97 -13.62
C SER A 209 -13.45 -5.75 -13.71
N LEU A 210 -13.40 -6.69 -14.64
CA LEU A 210 -12.18 -7.38 -14.99
C LEU A 210 -11.28 -6.42 -15.79
N SER A 211 -9.97 -6.49 -15.58
CA SER A 211 -8.98 -5.68 -16.28
C SER A 211 -7.65 -6.42 -16.37
N LEU A 212 -6.68 -5.82 -17.06
CA LEU A 212 -5.27 -6.10 -16.84
C LEU A 212 -4.67 -5.03 -15.91
N ASP A 213 -3.76 -5.43 -15.03
CA ASP A 213 -2.80 -4.56 -14.34
C ASP A 213 -1.41 -5.20 -14.49
N ARG A 214 -0.43 -4.43 -14.98
CA ARG A 214 0.94 -4.91 -15.29
C ARG A 214 1.04 -6.16 -16.18
N GLY A 215 0.04 -6.37 -17.05
CA GLY A 215 0.01 -7.51 -17.96
C GLY A 215 -0.59 -8.79 -17.37
N ASP A 216 -0.97 -8.76 -16.09
CA ASP A 216 -1.73 -9.81 -15.43
C ASP A 216 -3.19 -9.40 -15.22
N TRP A 217 -4.06 -10.37 -15.07
CA TRP A 217 -5.47 -10.13 -14.79
C TRP A 217 -5.67 -9.53 -13.41
N ALA A 218 -6.55 -8.54 -13.33
CA ALA A 218 -6.93 -7.87 -12.10
C ALA A 218 -8.45 -7.72 -12.03
N LEU A 219 -8.98 -7.87 -10.83
CA LEU A 219 -10.33 -7.46 -10.50
C LEU A 219 -10.27 -6.04 -9.93
N LEU A 220 -10.94 -5.10 -10.59
CA LEU A 220 -10.95 -3.70 -10.18
C LEU A 220 -12.30 -3.39 -9.56
N CYS A 221 -12.29 -2.73 -8.40
CA CYS A 221 -13.50 -2.23 -7.75
C CYS A 221 -13.63 -0.73 -8.01
N ARG A 222 -14.85 -0.22 -8.12
CA ARG A 222 -15.10 1.20 -8.39
C ARG A 222 -16.03 1.79 -7.36
N ASP A 223 -15.78 3.06 -7.06
CA ASP A 223 -16.76 3.92 -6.39
C ASP A 223 -17.15 5.04 -7.34
N SER A 224 -18.25 4.83 -8.07
CA SER A 224 -18.78 5.80 -9.03
C SER A 224 -19.22 7.11 -8.37
N ARG A 225 -19.52 7.11 -7.06
CA ARG A 225 -19.98 8.28 -6.31
C ARG A 225 -18.90 9.35 -6.19
N VAL A 226 -17.63 8.91 -6.14
CA VAL A 226 -16.45 9.78 -6.06
C VAL A 226 -15.48 9.61 -7.23
N SER A 227 -15.88 8.83 -8.25
CA SER A 227 -15.14 8.58 -9.49
C SER A 227 -13.71 8.06 -9.26
N VAL A 228 -13.61 6.95 -8.54
CA VAL A 228 -12.35 6.23 -8.25
C VAL A 228 -12.43 4.75 -8.60
N THR A 229 -11.32 4.21 -9.08
CA THR A 229 -11.11 2.76 -9.25
C THR A 229 -10.00 2.27 -8.33
N TYR A 230 -10.24 1.19 -7.61
CA TYR A 230 -9.30 0.50 -6.72
C TYR A 230 -8.85 -0.81 -7.36
N ALA A 231 -7.57 -1.17 -7.18
CA ALA A 231 -7.21 -2.57 -7.32
C ALA A 231 -7.82 -3.41 -6.20
N GLU A 232 -7.94 -4.73 -6.41
CA GLU A 232 -8.55 -5.70 -5.49
C GLU A 232 -8.08 -5.53 -4.03
N GLN A 233 -6.79 -5.27 -3.81
CA GLN A 233 -6.19 -5.15 -2.48
C GLN A 233 -6.48 -3.81 -1.77
N HIS A 234 -7.04 -2.84 -2.50
CA HIS A 234 -7.33 -1.49 -1.99
C HIS A 234 -8.82 -1.22 -1.83
N CYS A 235 -9.66 -2.24 -2.00
CA CYS A 235 -11.10 -2.17 -1.82
C CYS A 235 -11.55 -3.15 -0.74
N TYR A 236 -12.48 -2.71 0.10
CA TYR A 236 -13.18 -3.55 1.06
C TYR A 236 -14.68 -3.42 0.86
N LEU A 237 -15.36 -4.52 0.57
CA LEU A 237 -16.81 -4.52 0.37
C LEU A 237 -17.51 -4.67 1.73
N HIS A 238 -18.24 -3.66 2.19
CA HIS A 238 -18.83 -3.62 3.53
C HIS A 238 -20.37 -3.68 3.48
N ALA A 239 -20.91 -4.90 3.64
CA ALA A 239 -22.34 -5.17 3.66
C ALA A 239 -22.91 -4.93 5.05
N THR A 240 -23.61 -3.80 5.24
CA THR A 240 -24.24 -3.43 6.53
C THR A 240 -25.77 -3.46 6.48
N THR A 241 -26.35 -3.53 5.29
CA THR A 241 -27.80 -3.55 5.10
C THR A 241 -28.35 -4.94 5.44
N PRO A 242 -29.34 -5.07 6.34
CA PRO A 242 -29.99 -6.37 6.56
C PRO A 242 -30.66 -6.90 5.29
N SER A 243 -30.66 -8.22 5.12
CA SER A 243 -31.33 -8.88 3.99
C SER A 243 -32.79 -8.44 3.87
N SER A 244 -33.16 -8.01 2.67
CA SER A 244 -34.55 -7.71 2.29
C SER A 244 -35.32 -8.95 1.82
N ASP A 245 -34.62 -10.06 1.56
CA ASP A 245 -35.23 -11.33 1.20
C ASP A 245 -35.73 -12.05 2.47
N PRO A 246 -37.03 -12.38 2.58
CA PRO A 246 -37.59 -12.99 3.79
C PRO A 246 -37.10 -14.42 4.05
N THR A 247 -36.44 -15.05 3.07
CA THR A 247 -35.91 -16.41 3.14
C THR A 247 -34.42 -16.46 3.48
N ILE A 248 -33.74 -15.30 3.44
CA ILE A 248 -32.30 -15.19 3.68
C ILE A 248 -32.09 -14.29 4.90
N THR A 249 -31.50 -14.83 5.96
CA THR A 249 -31.06 -14.03 7.13
C THR A 249 -29.73 -13.34 6.85
N GLY A 250 -29.34 -12.37 7.67
CA GLY A 250 -28.03 -11.71 7.57
C GLY A 250 -28.07 -10.40 6.79
N PHE A 251 -27.10 -10.20 5.90
CA PHE A 251 -26.81 -8.92 5.25
C PHE A 251 -26.86 -9.00 3.74
N GLU A 252 -27.20 -7.91 3.08
CA GLU A 252 -27.21 -7.77 1.62
C GLU A 252 -26.34 -6.61 1.13
N MET A 253 -25.86 -6.75 -0.10
CA MET A 253 -25.09 -5.73 -0.80
C MET A 253 -25.43 -5.78 -2.29
N PRO A 254 -25.78 -4.63 -2.91
CA PRO A 254 -25.91 -4.56 -4.37
C PRO A 254 -24.58 -4.89 -5.06
N PHE A 255 -24.65 -5.56 -6.20
CA PHE A 255 -23.50 -5.71 -7.06
C PHE A 255 -23.80 -5.39 -8.52
N THR A 256 -22.78 -4.90 -9.19
CA THR A 256 -22.65 -4.71 -10.62
C THR A 256 -21.29 -5.23 -11.04
N PHE A 257 -21.27 -6.15 -11.99
CA PHE A 257 -20.06 -6.61 -12.64
C PHE A 257 -20.13 -6.32 -14.14
N ASP A 258 -19.15 -5.60 -14.68
CA ASP A 258 -19.10 -5.27 -16.10
C ASP A 258 -17.72 -5.56 -16.73
N LEU A 259 -17.70 -5.64 -18.06
CA LEU A 259 -16.48 -5.87 -18.84
C LEU A 259 -15.96 -4.60 -19.51
N ASN A 260 -16.62 -3.46 -19.30
CA ASN A 260 -16.36 -2.23 -20.04
C ASN A 260 -15.33 -1.32 -19.34
N ASN A 261 -15.13 -1.52 -18.03
CA ASN A 261 -14.19 -0.76 -17.20
C ASN A 261 -14.24 0.77 -17.48
N PRO A 262 -15.40 1.44 -17.26
CA PRO A 262 -15.56 2.88 -17.42
C PRO A 262 -14.43 3.68 -16.74
N ALA A 263 -13.98 4.72 -17.45
CA ALA A 263 -12.94 5.61 -16.95
C ALA A 263 -13.40 6.36 -15.70
N THR A 264 -12.50 6.45 -14.72
CA THR A 264 -12.65 7.19 -13.47
C THR A 264 -11.61 8.32 -13.39
N SER A 265 -11.88 9.31 -12.55
CA SER A 265 -10.94 10.43 -12.33
C SER A 265 -9.74 10.05 -11.47
N ASP A 266 -9.88 8.99 -10.67
CA ASP A 266 -8.86 8.51 -9.74
C ASP A 266 -8.61 7.03 -9.90
N THR A 267 -7.37 6.64 -9.59
CA THR A 267 -7.03 5.26 -9.31
C THR A 267 -6.30 5.15 -7.97
N VAL A 268 -6.55 4.06 -7.25
CA VAL A 268 -5.83 3.70 -6.02
C VAL A 268 -5.25 2.32 -6.20
N GLY A 269 -3.92 2.25 -6.27
CA GLY A 269 -3.23 0.99 -6.46
C GLY A 269 -3.46 0.35 -7.83
N ILE A 270 -3.69 1.15 -8.88
CA ILE A 270 -3.69 0.71 -10.29
C ILE A 270 -2.61 1.48 -11.04
N SER A 271 -1.85 0.83 -11.92
CA SER A 271 -0.68 1.45 -12.55
C SER A 271 -1.16 2.42 -13.62
N ALA A 272 -0.68 3.66 -13.62
CA ALA A 272 -1.04 4.69 -14.60
C ALA A 272 -0.83 4.27 -16.07
N VAL A 273 -0.02 3.22 -16.33
CA VAL A 273 0.33 2.71 -17.66
C VAL A 273 -0.42 1.41 -18.03
N SER A 274 -1.31 0.89 -17.18
CA SER A 274 -1.73 -0.52 -17.29
C SER A 274 -3.22 -0.81 -17.42
N ALA A 275 -4.12 0.19 -17.43
CA ALA A 275 -5.49 -0.04 -17.87
C ALA A 275 -5.54 -0.14 -19.41
N THR A 276 -4.90 -1.17 -19.97
CA THR A 276 -5.11 -1.56 -21.36
C THR A 276 -6.44 -2.28 -21.47
N SER A 277 -7.11 -2.13 -22.62
CA SER A 277 -8.32 -2.92 -22.90
C SER A 277 -8.02 -4.40 -22.70
N LEU A 278 -8.91 -5.10 -22.00
CA LEU A 278 -8.92 -6.56 -21.98
C LEU A 278 -8.87 -7.11 -23.43
N PRO A 279 -8.30 -8.31 -23.66
CA PRO A 279 -8.50 -8.98 -24.94
C PRO A 279 -10.01 -9.11 -25.22
N THR A 280 -10.41 -8.92 -26.47
CA THR A 280 -11.83 -9.09 -26.85
C THR A 280 -12.24 -10.53 -26.56
N PHE A 281 -13.28 -10.71 -25.73
CA PHE A 281 -13.85 -12.03 -25.47
C PHE A 281 -14.98 -12.32 -26.46
N GLU A 282 -14.79 -13.34 -27.30
CA GLU A 282 -15.85 -13.90 -28.12
C GLU A 282 -16.84 -14.64 -27.21
N GLY A 283 -18.12 -14.28 -27.28
CA GLY A 283 -19.19 -14.99 -26.58
C GLY A 283 -19.35 -14.67 -25.09
N GLY A 284 -18.48 -13.85 -24.50
CA GLY A 284 -18.59 -13.40 -23.11
C GLY A 284 -17.55 -14.00 -22.15
N VAL A 285 -17.67 -13.64 -20.88
CA VAL A 285 -16.80 -14.07 -19.77
C VAL A 285 -17.65 -14.68 -18.67
N SER A 286 -17.20 -15.81 -18.13
CA SER A 286 -17.71 -16.40 -16.89
C SER A 286 -16.75 -16.10 -15.75
N LEU A 287 -17.23 -15.44 -14.69
CA LEU A 287 -16.52 -15.28 -13.43
C LEU A 287 -17.11 -16.27 -12.42
N THR A 288 -16.43 -17.39 -12.21
CA THR A 288 -16.91 -18.51 -11.37
C THR A 288 -16.32 -18.42 -9.97
N LEU A 289 -17.15 -18.52 -8.94
CA LEU A 289 -16.72 -18.63 -7.54
C LEU A 289 -16.17 -20.03 -7.30
N VAL A 290 -14.89 -20.12 -6.90
CA VAL A 290 -14.20 -21.41 -6.72
C VAL A 290 -13.82 -21.68 -5.26
N LYS A 291 -13.81 -20.66 -4.41
CA LYS A 291 -13.58 -20.76 -2.96
C LYS A 291 -14.38 -19.68 -2.25
N HIS A 292 -15.05 -20.04 -1.17
CA HIS A 292 -15.59 -19.10 -0.19
C HIS A 292 -15.02 -19.49 1.18
N VAL A 293 -14.40 -18.54 1.86
CA VAL A 293 -13.99 -18.66 3.27
C VAL A 293 -14.72 -17.57 4.05
N GLY A 294 -15.52 -17.96 5.04
CA GLY A 294 -16.23 -17.01 5.91
C GLY A 294 -17.34 -17.73 6.66
N PRO A 295 -17.87 -17.13 7.74
CA PRO A 295 -18.94 -17.72 8.51
C PRO A 295 -20.24 -17.74 7.70
N GLY A 296 -21.04 -18.79 7.88
CA GLY A 296 -22.29 -18.95 7.12
C GLY A 296 -22.06 -19.14 5.62
N GLU A 297 -22.95 -18.56 4.81
CA GLU A 297 -23.14 -18.88 3.40
C GLU A 297 -23.26 -17.58 2.58
N VAL A 298 -22.89 -17.67 1.30
CA VAL A 298 -22.93 -16.56 0.34
C VAL A 298 -23.82 -16.92 -0.83
N ILE A 299 -24.76 -16.02 -1.13
CA ILE A 299 -25.72 -16.20 -2.21
C ILE A 299 -25.67 -14.96 -3.10
N ALA A 300 -25.48 -15.14 -4.40
CA ALA A 300 -25.63 -14.07 -5.38
C ALA A 300 -26.90 -14.31 -6.19
N MET A 301 -27.76 -13.30 -6.30
CA MET A 301 -28.95 -13.35 -7.17
C MET A 301 -28.94 -12.19 -8.14
N ASP A 302 -29.40 -12.40 -9.36
CA ASP A 302 -29.71 -11.28 -10.25
C ASP A 302 -30.99 -10.54 -9.82
N LEU A 303 -31.29 -9.43 -10.50
CA LEU A 303 -32.50 -8.64 -10.24
C LEU A 303 -33.82 -9.39 -10.49
N SER A 304 -33.79 -10.57 -11.12
CA SER A 304 -34.96 -11.44 -11.30
C SER A 304 -35.08 -12.50 -10.20
N SER A 305 -34.24 -12.42 -9.16
CA SER A 305 -34.13 -13.41 -8.07
C SER A 305 -33.67 -14.80 -8.55
N THR A 306 -33.00 -14.86 -9.71
CA THR A 306 -32.34 -16.09 -10.16
C THR A 306 -30.99 -16.21 -9.46
N ALA A 307 -30.76 -17.34 -8.77
CA ALA A 307 -29.47 -17.63 -8.16
C ALA A 307 -28.38 -17.73 -9.22
N LEU A 308 -27.26 -17.07 -8.94
CA LEU A 308 -26.04 -17.07 -9.72
C LEU A 308 -24.91 -17.81 -9.01
N VAL A 309 -24.93 -17.74 -7.69
CA VAL A 309 -24.02 -18.40 -6.76
C VAL A 309 -24.86 -18.77 -5.54
N ASP A 310 -24.69 -19.97 -5.02
CA ASP A 310 -25.34 -20.40 -3.78
C ASP A 310 -24.45 -21.40 -3.02
N THR A 311 -23.62 -20.93 -2.09
CA THR A 311 -22.66 -21.82 -1.40
C THR A 311 -23.33 -22.95 -0.59
N ARG A 312 -24.64 -22.88 -0.33
CA ARG A 312 -25.40 -23.88 0.43
C ARG A 312 -25.50 -25.23 -0.27
N ASP A 313 -25.47 -25.25 -1.61
CA ASP A 313 -25.52 -26.48 -2.39
C ASP A 313 -24.12 -27.00 -2.80
N GLY A 314 -23.09 -26.25 -2.41
CA GLY A 314 -21.68 -26.55 -2.66
C GLY A 314 -21.20 -25.97 -3.99
N LEU A 315 -19.96 -25.49 -4.00
CA LEU A 315 -19.40 -24.80 -5.18
C LEU A 315 -19.18 -25.74 -6.37
N ASP A 316 -19.75 -25.37 -7.51
CA ASP A 316 -19.50 -26.01 -8.81
C ASP A 316 -19.41 -24.99 -9.97
N ALA A 317 -19.42 -25.48 -11.21
CA ALA A 317 -19.26 -24.63 -12.38
C ALA A 317 -20.46 -23.71 -12.65
N SER A 318 -21.61 -23.96 -12.00
CA SER A 318 -22.82 -23.16 -12.12
C SER A 318 -22.84 -21.93 -11.22
N ASP A 319 -21.97 -21.88 -10.19
CA ASP A 319 -21.71 -20.71 -9.34
C ASP A 319 -20.91 -19.64 -10.10
N SER A 320 -21.53 -19.05 -11.12
CA SER A 320 -20.86 -18.21 -12.10
C SER A 320 -21.66 -17.00 -12.51
N TRP A 321 -20.98 -15.86 -12.58
CA TRP A 321 -21.48 -14.67 -13.26
C TRP A 321 -21.05 -14.72 -14.72
N PHE A 322 -21.98 -15.10 -15.59
CA PHE A 322 -21.78 -15.01 -17.03
C PHE A 322 -22.19 -13.63 -17.56
N ILE A 323 -21.29 -12.97 -18.30
CA ILE A 323 -21.50 -11.66 -18.92
C ILE A 323 -21.12 -11.74 -20.40
N SER A 324 -22.10 -11.54 -21.28
CA SER A 324 -21.91 -11.55 -22.74
C SER A 324 -22.28 -10.24 -23.43
N ASP A 325 -23.03 -9.35 -22.78
CA ASP A 325 -23.34 -8.00 -23.27
C ASP A 325 -23.58 -7.04 -22.08
N GLY A 326 -22.73 -6.02 -21.96
CA GLY A 326 -22.85 -5.00 -20.93
C GLY A 326 -22.39 -5.42 -19.53
N GLN A 327 -23.34 -5.66 -18.64
CA GLN A 327 -23.12 -5.83 -17.20
C GLN A 327 -24.09 -6.83 -16.58
N ARG A 328 -23.65 -7.51 -15.52
CA ARG A 328 -24.47 -8.34 -14.63
C ARG A 328 -24.73 -7.58 -13.34
N THR A 329 -25.99 -7.47 -12.94
CA THR A 329 -26.37 -6.75 -11.70
C THR A 329 -27.27 -7.61 -10.83
N GLY A 330 -27.21 -7.37 -9.53
CA GLY A 330 -27.94 -8.19 -8.57
C GLY A 330 -27.65 -7.81 -7.12
N LYS A 331 -27.89 -8.77 -6.23
CA LYS A 331 -27.57 -8.68 -4.80
C LYS A 331 -26.72 -9.86 -4.37
N LEU A 332 -25.71 -9.56 -3.57
CA LEU A 332 -24.97 -10.50 -2.76
C LEU A 332 -25.60 -10.55 -1.37
N TYR A 333 -25.76 -11.74 -0.82
CA TYR A 333 -26.25 -11.98 0.52
C TYR A 333 -25.21 -12.77 1.31
N PHE A 334 -25.04 -12.39 2.57
CA PHE A 334 -24.19 -13.05 3.56
C PHE A 334 -25.08 -13.50 4.72
N THR A 335 -25.16 -14.81 4.97
CA THR A 335 -26.14 -15.33 5.95
C THR A 335 -25.73 -15.11 7.40
N GLU A 336 -24.46 -14.81 7.63
CA GLU A 336 -23.88 -14.56 8.94
C GLU A 336 -22.97 -13.32 8.89
N GLN A 337 -22.76 -12.66 10.04
CA GLN A 337 -21.79 -11.57 10.14
C GLN A 337 -20.36 -12.12 10.16
N GLY A 338 -19.41 -11.38 9.60
CA GLY A 338 -18.01 -11.77 9.59
C GLY A 338 -17.27 -11.27 8.36
N ILE A 339 -16.06 -11.79 8.21
CA ILE A 339 -15.19 -11.59 7.06
C ILE A 339 -15.43 -12.75 6.11
N HIS A 340 -15.68 -12.42 4.84
CA HIS A 340 -15.88 -13.37 3.76
C HIS A 340 -14.88 -13.08 2.64
N HIS A 341 -14.11 -14.09 2.27
CA HIS A 341 -13.23 -14.09 1.12
C HIS A 341 -13.90 -14.91 0.01
N LEU A 342 -14.05 -14.28 -1.15
CA LEU A 342 -14.62 -14.90 -2.34
C LEU A 342 -13.52 -14.96 -3.40
N SER A 343 -13.10 -16.18 -3.75
CA SER A 343 -12.08 -16.40 -4.77
C SER A 343 -12.73 -16.82 -6.08
N PHE A 344 -12.41 -16.11 -7.16
CA PHE A 344 -12.98 -16.34 -8.47
C PHE A 344 -11.92 -16.76 -9.49
N VAL A 345 -12.36 -17.51 -10.49
CA VAL A 345 -11.61 -17.74 -11.73
C VAL A 345 -12.44 -17.20 -12.88
N ALA A 346 -11.86 -16.32 -13.69
CA ALA A 346 -12.50 -15.86 -14.92
C ALA A 346 -12.08 -16.73 -16.11
N THR A 347 -13.03 -17.08 -16.96
CA THR A 347 -12.82 -17.85 -18.19
C THR A 347 -13.60 -17.23 -19.36
N GLY A 348 -13.07 -17.36 -20.57
CA GLY A 348 -13.69 -16.88 -21.80
C GLY A 348 -12.98 -17.43 -23.04
N PHE A 349 -13.28 -16.87 -24.20
CA PHE A 349 -12.62 -17.21 -25.47
C PHE A 349 -12.05 -15.96 -26.12
N ASP A 350 -10.84 -16.02 -26.68
CA ASP A 350 -10.30 -14.91 -27.46
C ASP A 350 -10.97 -14.78 -28.85
N ALA A 351 -10.62 -13.74 -29.61
CA ALA A 351 -11.10 -13.53 -30.98
C ALA A 351 -10.78 -14.68 -31.95
N GLY A 352 -9.85 -15.57 -31.60
CA GLY A 352 -9.52 -16.79 -32.35
C GLY A 352 -10.28 -18.03 -31.87
N ASN A 353 -11.24 -17.87 -30.95
CA ASN A 353 -12.00 -18.93 -30.30
C ASN A 353 -11.12 -19.92 -29.50
N SER A 354 -9.97 -19.46 -29.00
CA SER A 354 -9.13 -20.22 -28.06
C SER A 354 -9.57 -19.91 -26.63
N PRO A 355 -9.65 -20.92 -25.75
CA PRO A 355 -10.01 -20.69 -24.35
C PRO A 355 -8.94 -19.87 -23.65
N VAL A 356 -9.37 -18.88 -22.88
CA VAL A 356 -8.53 -18.04 -22.04
C VAL A 356 -9.05 -18.13 -20.61
N SER A 357 -8.16 -18.30 -19.65
CA SER A 357 -8.48 -18.29 -18.22
C SER A 357 -7.51 -17.41 -17.46
N VAL A 358 -7.96 -16.88 -16.34
CA VAL A 358 -7.08 -16.20 -15.38
C VAL A 358 -6.08 -17.22 -14.82
N SER A 359 -4.82 -16.81 -14.68
CA SER A 359 -3.71 -17.64 -14.18
C SER A 359 -3.68 -17.79 -12.66
N ARG A 360 -4.47 -16.99 -11.94
CA ARG A 360 -4.59 -16.95 -10.48
C ARG A 360 -6.06 -16.83 -10.05
N GLN A 361 -6.31 -16.98 -8.75
CA GLN A 361 -7.60 -16.60 -8.19
C GLN A 361 -7.69 -15.07 -8.05
N LEU A 362 -8.84 -14.52 -8.41
CA LEU A 362 -9.20 -13.12 -8.18
C LEU A 362 -9.96 -13.05 -6.85
N LEU A 363 -9.47 -12.27 -5.89
CA LEU A 363 -10.04 -12.21 -4.55
C LEU A 363 -10.98 -11.01 -4.40
N MET A 364 -12.14 -11.24 -3.79
CA MET A 364 -12.98 -10.18 -3.22
C MET A 364 -13.07 -10.38 -1.71
N ARG A 365 -12.71 -9.33 -0.97
CA ARG A 365 -12.85 -9.30 0.49
C ARG A 365 -14.09 -8.53 0.88
N CYS A 366 -14.95 -9.20 1.63
CA CYS A 366 -16.22 -8.66 2.10
C CYS A 366 -16.30 -8.72 3.62
N GLY A 367 -16.87 -7.68 4.23
CA GLY A 367 -17.28 -7.65 5.62
C GLY A 367 -18.79 -7.60 5.71
N ALA A 368 -19.42 -8.65 6.22
CA ALA A 368 -20.82 -8.64 6.61
C ALA A 368 -20.92 -8.08 8.03
N ASN A 369 -21.27 -6.80 8.14
CA ASN A 369 -21.33 -6.04 9.40
C ASN A 369 -20.01 -6.04 10.20
N VAL A 370 -18.89 -6.16 9.49
CA VAL A 370 -17.52 -6.07 10.01
C VAL A 370 -16.77 -5.10 9.10
N SER A 371 -16.09 -4.10 9.66
CA SER A 371 -15.44 -3.05 8.87
C SER A 371 -14.06 -3.47 8.35
N ALA A 372 -13.49 -2.69 7.42
CA ALA A 372 -12.13 -2.92 6.90
C ALA A 372 -11.04 -2.86 8.00
N GLY A 373 -11.26 -2.04 9.03
CA GLY A 373 -10.38 -1.89 10.20
C GLY A 373 -10.80 -2.77 11.38
N HIS A 374 -11.30 -3.98 11.11
CA HIS A 374 -11.61 -4.94 12.17
C HIS A 374 -10.37 -5.35 12.94
N SER A 375 -10.56 -5.68 14.21
CA SER A 375 -9.52 -6.15 15.12
C SER A 375 -9.07 -7.58 14.81
N TYR A 376 -7.89 -7.94 15.31
CA TYR A 376 -7.40 -9.33 15.31
C TYR A 376 -8.44 -10.32 15.88
N ARG A 377 -9.17 -9.91 16.94
CA ARG A 377 -10.18 -10.75 17.57
C ARG A 377 -11.39 -11.00 16.67
N GLU A 378 -11.87 -9.98 15.97
CA GLU A 378 -12.97 -10.13 15.00
C GLU A 378 -12.54 -11.00 13.82
N TRP A 379 -11.29 -10.88 13.39
CA TRP A 379 -10.69 -11.76 12.39
C TRP A 379 -10.63 -13.21 12.86
N ALA A 380 -10.04 -13.47 14.03
CA ALA A 380 -9.94 -14.82 14.60
C ALA A 380 -11.32 -15.46 14.78
N ASP A 381 -12.28 -14.74 15.36
CA ASP A 381 -13.66 -15.21 15.53
C ASP A 381 -14.33 -15.58 14.18
N SER A 382 -14.09 -14.77 13.14
CA SER A 382 -14.65 -15.02 11.81
C SER A 382 -14.12 -16.32 11.20
N TYR A 383 -12.81 -16.56 11.27
CA TYR A 383 -12.21 -17.80 10.75
C TYR A 383 -12.54 -19.03 11.61
N GLU A 384 -12.60 -18.87 12.93
CA GLU A 384 -13.06 -19.94 13.83
C GLU A 384 -14.47 -20.38 13.47
N ARG A 385 -15.39 -19.45 13.21
CA ARG A 385 -16.76 -19.77 12.79
C ARG A 385 -16.81 -20.33 11.36
N ALA A 386 -16.04 -19.78 10.43
CA ALA A 386 -15.96 -20.28 9.06
C ALA A 386 -15.58 -21.77 9.00
N TYR A 387 -14.65 -22.19 9.86
CA TYR A 387 -14.14 -23.56 9.90
C TYR A 387 -14.75 -24.44 10.99
N GLY A 388 -15.70 -23.93 11.77
CA GLY A 388 -16.32 -24.66 12.89
C GLY A 388 -15.33 -25.04 14.00
N LEU A 389 -14.30 -24.21 14.22
CA LEU A 389 -13.32 -24.40 15.29
C LEU A 389 -13.92 -24.05 16.66
N SER A 390 -13.26 -24.51 17.72
CA SER A 390 -13.60 -24.07 19.08
C SER A 390 -13.25 -22.59 19.26
N VAL A 391 -14.13 -21.85 19.93
CA VAL A 391 -13.88 -20.44 20.28
C VAL A 391 -12.52 -20.27 20.96
N GLY A 392 -11.68 -19.39 20.43
CA GLY A 392 -10.33 -19.11 20.89
C GLY A 392 -9.23 -19.98 20.30
N ALA A 393 -9.53 -20.87 19.35
CA ALA A 393 -8.52 -21.67 18.64
C ALA A 393 -7.44 -20.83 17.93
N LEU A 394 -7.80 -19.62 17.47
CA LEU A 394 -6.90 -18.66 16.81
C LEU A 394 -6.56 -17.47 17.71
N SER A 395 -6.88 -17.54 19.01
CA SER A 395 -6.69 -16.40 19.93
C SER A 395 -5.24 -16.08 20.27
N ASP A 396 -4.32 -17.02 20.06
CA ASP A 396 -2.87 -16.80 20.25
C ASP A 396 -2.27 -16.17 18.99
N PRO A 397 -1.83 -14.90 19.02
CA PRO A 397 -1.24 -14.24 17.87
C PRO A 397 0.09 -14.86 17.43
N ALA A 398 0.83 -15.49 18.36
CA ALA A 398 2.07 -16.21 18.07
C ALA A 398 1.81 -17.67 17.61
N GLY A 399 0.57 -18.13 17.71
CA GLY A 399 0.15 -19.45 17.26
C GLY A 399 0.33 -19.60 15.75
N ASN A 400 0.48 -20.84 15.30
CA ASN A 400 0.59 -21.23 13.90
C ASN A 400 -0.32 -22.45 13.73
N PHE A 401 -1.60 -22.19 13.48
CA PHE A 401 -2.64 -23.21 13.61
C PHE A 401 -2.56 -24.26 12.50
N ASP A 402 -2.28 -23.85 11.26
CA ASP A 402 -2.18 -24.72 10.10
C ASP A 402 -0.77 -25.34 9.90
N GLY A 403 0.23 -24.81 10.60
CA GLY A 403 1.59 -25.36 10.64
C GLY A 403 2.50 -24.87 9.50
N ASP A 404 2.13 -23.80 8.81
CA ASP A 404 2.83 -23.29 7.61
C ASP A 404 4.11 -22.47 7.92
N ALA A 405 4.36 -22.23 9.21
CA ALA A 405 5.45 -21.45 9.79
C ALA A 405 5.24 -19.92 9.72
N ILE A 406 4.01 -19.51 9.47
CA ILE A 406 3.49 -18.17 9.62
C ILE A 406 2.62 -18.12 10.89
N SER A 407 2.81 -17.08 11.69
CA SER A 407 1.98 -16.89 12.88
C SER A 407 0.60 -16.32 12.51
N ASN A 408 -0.43 -16.62 13.28
CA ASN A 408 -1.79 -16.09 13.11
C ASN A 408 -1.81 -14.55 13.00
N GLN A 409 -0.95 -13.84 13.75
CA GLN A 409 -0.81 -12.38 13.65
C GLN A 409 -0.37 -11.92 12.25
N LEU A 410 0.53 -12.68 11.61
CA LEU A 410 1.00 -12.37 10.27
C LEU A 410 -0.08 -12.74 9.24
N GLU A 411 -0.79 -13.86 9.40
CA GLU A 411 -1.96 -14.19 8.58
C GLU A 411 -3.02 -13.08 8.63
N TYR A 412 -3.31 -12.52 9.82
CA TYR A 412 -4.20 -11.37 9.97
C TYR A 412 -3.74 -10.13 9.18
N LEU A 413 -2.45 -9.82 9.19
CA LEU A 413 -1.86 -8.72 8.42
C LEU A 413 -1.85 -9.01 6.90
N LEU A 414 -1.83 -10.28 6.53
CA LEU A 414 -1.84 -10.78 5.15
C LEU A 414 -3.25 -11.13 4.64
N ASP A 415 -4.30 -10.97 5.44
CA ASP A 415 -5.67 -11.35 5.05
C ASP A 415 -6.15 -10.60 3.79
N VAL A 416 -5.61 -9.41 3.49
CA VAL A 416 -5.87 -8.72 2.21
C VAL A 416 -5.30 -9.46 0.98
N ALA A 417 -4.27 -10.28 1.18
CA ALA A 417 -3.66 -11.15 0.19
C ALA A 417 -4.31 -12.55 0.14
N GLY A 418 -5.31 -12.81 0.99
CA GLY A 418 -6.02 -14.09 1.04
C GLY A 418 -5.40 -15.14 1.97
N ALA A 419 -4.53 -14.72 2.89
CA ALA A 419 -4.01 -15.53 3.98
C ALA A 419 -5.13 -16.27 4.74
N ASP A 420 -4.90 -17.53 5.07
CA ASP A 420 -5.86 -18.41 5.72
C ASP A 420 -5.18 -19.16 6.87
N PRO A 421 -5.46 -18.80 8.14
CA PRO A 421 -4.78 -19.37 9.29
C PRO A 421 -5.17 -20.82 9.59
N VAL A 422 -6.14 -21.39 8.86
CA VAL A 422 -6.66 -22.74 9.12
C VAL A 422 -6.24 -23.73 8.06
N THR A 423 -6.12 -23.29 6.80
CA THR A 423 -5.72 -24.16 5.70
C THR A 423 -4.43 -23.68 5.06
N PHE A 424 -3.43 -24.57 5.06
CA PHE A 424 -2.19 -24.38 4.31
C PHE A 424 -2.50 -24.08 2.83
N ASP A 425 -2.29 -22.85 2.41
CA ASP A 425 -2.55 -22.40 1.05
C ASP A 425 -1.31 -21.69 0.49
N GLU A 426 -0.47 -22.45 -0.24
CA GLU A 426 0.73 -21.90 -0.91
C GLU A 426 0.40 -20.74 -1.88
N SER A 427 -0.87 -20.60 -2.31
CA SER A 427 -1.31 -19.55 -3.23
C SER A 427 -1.72 -18.24 -2.53
N SER A 428 -2.05 -18.29 -1.25
CA SER A 428 -2.30 -17.10 -0.41
C SER A 428 -1.02 -16.29 -0.15
N VAL A 429 0.13 -16.96 -0.25
CA VAL A 429 1.47 -16.39 -0.10
C VAL A 429 2.03 -15.89 -1.44
N SER A 430 1.16 -15.57 -2.42
CA SER A 430 1.51 -15.19 -3.80
C SER A 430 2.23 -13.85 -3.96
N GLY A 431 2.97 -13.41 -2.95
CA GLY A 431 4.15 -12.57 -3.12
C GLY A 431 5.40 -13.43 -3.18
N ASN A 432 5.57 -14.24 -4.25
CA ASN A 432 6.81 -14.94 -4.62
C ASN A 432 7.79 -15.21 -3.46
N ILE A 433 7.60 -16.30 -2.70
CA ILE A 433 8.72 -16.89 -1.95
C ILE A 433 9.71 -17.40 -2.99
N SER A 434 10.62 -16.52 -3.40
CA SER A 434 11.75 -16.87 -4.25
C SER A 434 12.74 -17.65 -3.38
N ARG A 435 12.89 -18.94 -3.68
CA ARG A 435 13.97 -19.78 -3.16
C ARG A 435 15.29 -19.49 -3.90
N GLU A 436 15.62 -18.21 -4.06
CA GLU A 436 17.00 -17.85 -4.42
C GLU A 436 17.91 -18.07 -3.20
N ARG A 437 19.23 -18.04 -3.42
CA ARG A 437 20.27 -18.31 -2.40
C ARG A 437 20.20 -17.34 -1.19
N ILE A 438 19.33 -16.33 -1.27
CA ILE A 438 18.82 -15.48 -0.20
C ILE A 438 17.31 -15.73 -0.15
N GLY A 439 16.81 -16.32 0.94
CA GLY A 439 15.36 -16.44 1.14
C GLY A 439 14.75 -15.04 1.27
N ARG A 440 13.85 -14.67 0.35
CA ARG A 440 13.14 -13.39 0.33
C ARG A 440 11.64 -13.66 0.48
N PHE A 441 11.04 -13.13 1.53
CA PHE A 441 9.57 -13.13 1.71
C PHE A 441 9.03 -11.75 1.34
N SER A 442 8.20 -11.66 0.31
CA SER A 442 7.63 -10.40 -0.17
C SER A 442 6.13 -10.36 0.06
N PHE A 443 5.55 -9.33 0.67
CA PHE A 443 4.09 -9.28 0.86
C PHE A 443 3.50 -7.87 0.81
N MET A 444 2.21 -7.79 0.46
CA MET A 444 1.45 -6.55 0.42
C MET A 444 0.80 -6.24 1.78
N ARG A 445 0.96 -5.02 2.27
CA ARG A 445 0.50 -4.52 3.57
C ARG A 445 -0.98 -4.16 3.53
N ASP A 446 -1.79 -4.67 4.47
CA ASP A 446 -3.13 -4.14 4.72
C ASP A 446 -3.03 -2.83 5.52
N LEU A 447 -3.23 -1.71 4.82
CA LEU A 447 -3.08 -0.37 5.39
C LEU A 447 -4.17 -0.04 6.45
N HIS A 448 -5.21 -0.87 6.60
CA HIS A 448 -6.25 -0.69 7.62
C HIS A 448 -5.93 -1.35 8.97
N LYS A 449 -4.99 -2.30 9.03
CA LYS A 449 -4.76 -3.19 10.19
C LYS A 449 -3.49 -2.92 10.98
N ASP A 450 -2.77 -1.85 10.65
CA ASP A 450 -1.40 -1.62 11.09
C ASP A 450 -1.26 -0.99 12.49
N SER A 451 -2.30 -1.05 13.34
CA SER A 451 -2.06 -0.91 14.76
C SER A 451 -1.40 -2.19 15.27
N LEU A 452 -0.09 -2.32 15.04
CA LEU A 452 0.79 -3.21 15.82
C LEU A 452 0.74 -2.88 17.34
N SER A 453 -0.06 -1.88 17.73
CA SER A 453 -0.32 -1.39 19.07
C SER A 453 -1.56 -1.96 19.77
N ASP A 454 -2.39 -2.82 19.17
CA ASP A 454 -3.58 -3.34 19.90
C ASP A 454 -3.26 -4.55 20.82
N GLU A 455 -2.05 -4.48 21.39
CA GLU A 455 -1.28 -5.41 22.23
C GLU A 455 -0.33 -6.34 21.47
N ALA A 456 0.91 -6.41 21.98
CA ALA A 456 2.01 -7.24 21.52
C ALA A 456 1.54 -8.66 21.12
N PRO A 457 2.05 -9.22 20.00
CA PRO A 457 3.49 -9.36 19.77
C PRO A 457 4.07 -8.67 18.52
N ALA A 458 5.32 -8.22 18.64
CA ALA A 458 6.14 -7.79 17.52
C ALA A 458 6.57 -9.00 16.66
N LEU A 459 6.53 -8.85 15.34
CA LEU A 459 7.04 -9.86 14.42
C LEU A 459 8.58 -9.81 14.36
N PHE A 460 9.22 -10.97 14.48
CA PHE A 460 10.66 -11.15 14.40
C PHE A 460 11.04 -12.24 13.39
N PRO A 461 12.05 -12.00 12.54
CA PRO A 461 12.65 -13.06 11.73
C PRO A 461 13.47 -14.01 12.61
N SER A 462 13.23 -15.31 12.48
CA SER A 462 13.94 -16.37 13.22
C SER A 462 14.52 -17.40 12.25
N PHE A 463 15.67 -17.99 12.61
CA PHE A 463 16.34 -19.01 11.82
C PHE A 463 16.65 -20.27 12.65
N SER A 464 16.79 -21.42 11.98
CA SER A 464 17.15 -22.69 12.61
C SER A 464 18.04 -23.55 11.69
N GLN A 465 18.91 -24.38 12.26
CA GLN A 465 19.68 -25.39 11.52
C GLN A 465 19.11 -26.81 11.65
N ASP A 466 18.27 -27.07 12.65
CA ASP A 466 17.79 -28.42 13.00
C ASP A 466 16.29 -28.50 13.32
N LEU A 467 15.52 -27.42 13.11
CA LEU A 467 14.10 -27.24 13.41
C LEU A 467 13.72 -27.33 14.91
N GLU A 468 14.61 -27.83 15.76
CA GLU A 468 14.41 -27.95 17.20
C GLU A 468 14.83 -26.67 17.95
N THR A 469 15.83 -25.95 17.43
CA THR A 469 16.34 -24.72 18.03
C THR A 469 16.20 -23.53 17.09
N TRP A 470 15.56 -22.46 17.55
CA TRP A 470 15.32 -21.24 16.77
C TRP A 470 16.04 -20.05 17.39
N GLU A 471 16.76 -19.29 16.57
CA GLU A 471 17.45 -18.06 16.94
C GLU A 471 16.80 -16.86 16.25
N ILE A 472 16.47 -15.82 17.02
CA ILE A 472 15.96 -14.56 16.48
C ILE A 472 17.10 -13.81 15.78
N ILE A 473 16.90 -13.47 14.51
CA ILE A 473 17.84 -12.67 13.71
C ILE A 473 17.89 -11.27 14.33
N GLY A 474 19.06 -10.91 14.86
CA GLY A 474 19.29 -9.65 15.58
C GLY A 474 19.76 -9.82 17.03
N ALA A 475 19.81 -11.03 17.57
CA ALA A 475 20.25 -11.33 18.96
C ALA A 475 21.77 -11.19 19.22
N GLY A 476 22.43 -10.19 18.63
CA GLY A 476 23.81 -9.81 18.95
C GLY A 476 23.86 -8.97 20.23
N ARG A 477 24.80 -9.29 21.15
CA ARG A 477 24.98 -8.66 22.47
C ARG A 477 24.74 -7.14 22.46
N GLY A 478 23.64 -6.70 23.06
CA GLY A 478 23.36 -5.29 23.37
C GLY A 478 22.39 -4.57 22.44
N ARG A 479 21.84 -5.23 21.42
CA ARG A 479 20.67 -4.76 20.66
C ARG A 479 19.61 -5.85 20.72
N ASN A 480 18.67 -5.75 21.65
CA ASN A 480 17.45 -6.54 21.54
C ASN A 480 16.85 -6.23 20.16
N GLY A 481 16.51 -7.28 19.41
CA GLY A 481 16.03 -7.18 18.03
C GLY A 481 15.03 -6.04 17.90
N LEU A 482 15.23 -5.20 16.89
CA LEU A 482 14.24 -4.21 16.52
C LEU A 482 13.05 -4.99 15.91
N PRO A 483 11.81 -4.82 16.41
CA PRO A 483 10.61 -5.33 15.75
C PRO A 483 10.64 -5.02 14.24
N ILE A 484 9.95 -5.80 13.41
CA ILE A 484 9.79 -5.47 11.97
C ILE A 484 9.27 -4.02 11.78
N ALA A 485 8.50 -3.49 12.73
CA ALA A 485 8.09 -2.09 12.82
C ALA A 485 9.24 -1.07 12.72
N LEU A 486 10.43 -1.43 13.19
CA LEU A 486 11.62 -0.57 13.26
C LEU A 486 12.67 -0.94 12.20
N GLY A 487 12.45 -2.02 11.44
CA GLY A 487 13.32 -2.51 10.36
C GLY A 487 12.76 -2.27 8.96
N GLU A 488 11.91 -1.25 8.78
CA GLU A 488 11.18 -1.01 7.54
C GLU A 488 12.11 -0.76 6.35
N VAL A 489 12.03 -1.66 5.38
CA VAL A 489 12.76 -1.60 4.12
C VAL A 489 11.79 -1.96 3.00
N GLY A 490 11.44 -0.98 2.18
CA GLY A 490 10.35 -1.13 1.22
C GLY A 490 10.86 -1.29 -0.19
N SER A 491 10.79 -2.45 -0.85
CA SER A 491 11.19 -2.53 -2.27
C SER A 491 10.34 -3.42 -3.15
N ASP A 492 10.19 -2.96 -4.39
CA ASP A 492 10.06 -3.83 -5.56
C ASP A 492 11.24 -3.51 -6.50
N GLY A 493 12.32 -4.28 -6.37
CA GLY A 493 13.53 -4.10 -7.18
C GLY A 493 14.49 -5.27 -7.01
N LEU A 494 15.00 -5.78 -8.13
CA LEU A 494 16.06 -6.80 -8.16
C LEU A 494 17.42 -6.13 -7.82
N PRO A 495 18.34 -6.84 -7.12
CA PRO A 495 19.66 -6.31 -6.84
C PRO A 495 20.51 -6.29 -8.13
N PHE A 496 21.01 -5.14 -8.56
CA PHE A 496 22.03 -5.11 -9.61
C PHE A 496 23.12 -4.04 -9.40
N ARG A 497 24.28 -4.31 -10.02
CA ARG A 497 25.65 -4.08 -9.54
C ARG A 497 26.16 -2.63 -9.53
N LEU A 498 27.14 -2.42 -8.65
CA LEU A 498 28.04 -1.27 -8.55
C LEU A 498 28.77 -0.88 -9.86
N HIS A 499 28.91 0.43 -10.02
CA HIS A 499 29.71 1.25 -10.96
C HIS A 499 29.01 1.90 -12.16
N GLU A 500 27.73 1.66 -12.38
CA GLU A 500 26.90 2.46 -13.28
C GLU A 500 25.58 2.70 -12.56
N ARG A 501 25.13 3.97 -12.46
CA ARG A 501 23.94 4.38 -11.70
C ARG A 501 22.73 3.46 -12.03
N PRO A 502 22.34 2.51 -11.15
CA PRO A 502 21.17 1.70 -11.40
C PRO A 502 19.98 2.48 -10.83
N VAL A 503 19.26 3.11 -11.74
CA VAL A 503 17.99 3.78 -11.46
C VAL A 503 16.89 2.82 -11.86
N ILE A 504 15.93 2.54 -10.95
CA ILE A 504 14.68 1.89 -11.37
C ILE A 504 13.88 2.93 -12.17
N THR A 505 13.92 2.81 -13.49
CA THR A 505 13.14 3.63 -14.43
C THR A 505 11.85 2.90 -14.79
N GLY A 506 10.89 2.88 -13.86
CA GLY A 506 9.57 2.27 -14.06
C GLY A 506 8.63 2.60 -12.90
N ASN A 507 7.31 2.43 -13.10
CA ASN A 507 6.26 2.79 -12.15
C ASN A 507 6.38 2.03 -10.81
N ALA A 508 7.14 2.58 -9.87
CA ALA A 508 7.22 2.10 -8.49
C ALA A 508 6.07 2.72 -7.70
N ARG A 509 5.41 1.94 -6.84
CA ARG A 509 4.42 2.48 -5.89
C ARG A 509 5.01 2.55 -4.49
N SER A 510 4.35 3.30 -3.62
CA SER A 510 4.69 3.52 -2.21
C SER A 510 5.30 2.27 -1.62
N LEU A 511 6.59 2.39 -1.35
CA LEU A 511 7.50 1.31 -1.02
C LEU A 511 7.13 0.64 0.31
N PHE A 512 6.26 1.29 1.10
CA PHE A 512 5.71 0.79 2.36
C PHE A 512 4.60 -0.26 2.18
N MET A 513 4.07 -0.44 0.96
CA MET A 513 3.04 -1.44 0.71
C MET A 513 3.62 -2.83 0.48
N LYS A 514 4.86 -2.96 -0.01
CA LYS A 514 5.51 -4.25 -0.22
C LYS A 514 6.69 -4.44 0.72
N ARG A 515 6.63 -5.40 1.64
CA ARG A 515 7.71 -5.72 2.59
C ARG A 515 8.55 -6.88 2.07
N ASP A 516 9.87 -6.72 2.10
CA ASP A 516 10.83 -7.81 1.90
C ASP A 516 11.46 -8.21 3.22
N ILE A 517 11.47 -9.50 3.53
CA ILE A 517 12.23 -10.05 4.64
C ILE A 517 13.35 -10.90 4.07
N LEU A 518 14.58 -10.45 4.29
CA LEU A 518 15.80 -11.07 3.76
C LEU A 518 16.39 -12.02 4.80
N ASN A 519 16.69 -13.25 4.37
CA ASN A 519 17.47 -14.21 5.15
C ASN A 519 18.97 -13.82 5.12
N PRO A 520 19.60 -13.45 6.26
CA PRO A 520 21.03 -13.16 6.31
C PRO A 520 21.91 -14.41 6.22
N ALA A 521 21.36 -15.62 6.33
CA ALA A 521 22.11 -16.87 6.23
C ALA A 521 22.32 -17.30 4.77
N SER A 522 23.02 -16.48 3.98
CA SER A 522 23.39 -16.80 2.59
C SER A 522 24.50 -17.85 2.45
N ASP A 523 25.10 -18.28 3.57
CA ASP A 523 26.36 -19.03 3.57
C ASP A 523 26.20 -20.49 4.05
N GLN A 524 25.00 -20.92 4.44
CA GLN A 524 24.73 -22.24 5.03
C GLN A 524 23.58 -22.93 4.28
N ASP A 525 23.92 -23.86 3.37
CA ASP A 525 23.02 -24.61 2.45
C ASP A 525 21.89 -25.44 3.14
N SER A 526 21.70 -25.33 4.47
CA SER A 526 20.74 -26.13 5.25
C SER A 526 20.16 -25.36 6.45
N SER A 527 19.72 -24.12 6.22
CA SER A 527 19.07 -23.29 7.26
C SER A 527 17.59 -23.09 6.94
N PHE A 528 16.74 -23.18 7.96
CA PHE A 528 15.30 -22.89 7.91
C PHE A 528 15.04 -21.47 8.42
N PHE A 529 13.96 -20.86 7.93
CA PHE A 529 13.56 -19.49 8.26
C PHE A 529 12.06 -19.45 8.59
N ARG A 530 11.68 -18.66 9.60
CA ARG A 530 10.28 -18.37 9.94
C ARG A 530 10.11 -16.96 10.46
N LEU A 531 8.87 -16.49 10.51
CA LEU A 531 8.50 -15.27 11.22
C LEU A 531 7.78 -15.66 12.50
N GLU A 532 8.26 -15.14 13.62
CA GLU A 532 7.73 -15.46 14.93
C GLU A 532 7.23 -14.19 15.60
N ALA A 533 6.00 -14.25 16.08
CA ALA A 533 5.44 -13.23 16.92
C ALA A 533 5.96 -13.47 18.35
N VAL A 534 6.70 -12.52 18.92
CA VAL A 534 7.23 -12.63 20.29
C VAL A 534 6.44 -11.70 21.20
N THR A 535 5.78 -12.28 22.20
CA THR A 535 5.15 -11.54 23.29
C THR A 535 6.23 -11.16 24.30
N GLU A 536 6.29 -9.88 24.71
CA GLU A 536 7.16 -9.45 25.81
C GLU A 536 6.69 -9.98 27.17
#